data_AF-B9YC72-F1
#
_entry.id   AF-B9YC72-F1
#
_cell.length_a   1.000
_cell.length_b   1.000
_cell.length_c   1.000
_cell.angle_alpha   90.00
_cell.angle_beta   90.00
_cell.angle_gamma   90.00
#
_symmetry.space_group_name_H-M   'P 1'
#
loop_
_entity.id
_entity.type
_entity.pdbx_description
1 polymer ?
#
loop_
_entity_poly.entity_id
_entity_poly.type
_entity_poly.pdbx_seq_one_letter_code
_entity_poly.pdbx_strand_id
1 'polypeptide(L)'
;MTKGVRMKKILKITLIVLLLIAGAGVLYLDATEIAPKRVRIRTETIRSEKIPEALSGFQILFFSDVHYNAFVDDSRLEALIEKIDSVGADVILFGGDLFDHPANQWPDDQAMDTTRDALSRLKAPLGKF
;
A
#
# COMPACT_ATOMS: atom_id res chain seq x y z
N MET A 1 5.17 -40.99 -37.30
CA MET A 1 5.37 -40.68 -35.86
C MET A 1 4.43 -41.55 -35.04
N THR A 2 4.92 -42.41 -34.13
CA THR A 2 4.08 -43.40 -33.42
C THR A 2 3.12 -42.73 -32.42
N LYS A 3 1.90 -43.27 -32.25
CA LYS A 3 0.86 -42.71 -31.35
C LYS A 3 1.41 -42.40 -29.95
N GLY A 4 2.29 -43.25 -29.41
CA GLY A 4 2.90 -43.06 -28.10
C GLY A 4 3.79 -41.82 -27.97
N VAL A 5 4.50 -41.42 -29.03
CA VAL A 5 5.32 -40.20 -29.03
C VAL A 5 4.44 -38.94 -29.06
N ARG A 6 3.32 -38.98 -29.79
CA ARG A 6 2.36 -37.86 -29.86
C ARG A 6 1.66 -37.65 -28.51
N MET A 7 1.27 -38.72 -27.81
CA MET A 7 0.61 -38.65 -26.50
C MET A 7 1.53 -38.09 -25.39
N LYS A 8 2.81 -38.47 -25.36
CA LYS A 8 3.80 -37.91 -24.42
C LYS A 8 4.05 -36.41 -24.65
N LYS A 9 4.03 -35.95 -25.90
CA LYS A 9 4.14 -34.51 -26.23
C LYS A 9 2.93 -33.72 -25.74
N ILE A 10 1.72 -34.24 -25.95
CA ILE A 10 0.47 -33.60 -25.47
C ILE A 10 0.49 -33.50 -23.95
N LEU A 11 0.82 -34.58 -23.23
CA LEU A 11 0.90 -34.57 -21.77
C LEU A 11 1.87 -33.51 -21.23
N LYS A 12 3.06 -33.37 -21.85
CA LYS A 12 4.03 -32.32 -21.47
C LYS A 12 3.48 -30.92 -21.71
N ILE A 13 2.83 -30.69 -22.85
CA ILE A 13 2.22 -29.38 -23.15
C ILE A 13 1.12 -29.06 -22.16
N THR A 14 0.24 -30.02 -21.86
CA THR A 14 -0.82 -29.85 -20.84
C THR A 14 -0.22 -29.51 -19.48
N LEU A 15 0.84 -30.20 -19.06
CA LEU A 15 1.52 -29.90 -17.79
C LEU A 15 2.11 -28.48 -17.78
N ILE A 16 2.76 -28.05 -18.87
CA ILE A 16 3.30 -26.70 -19.00
C ILE A 16 2.18 -25.66 -18.92
N VAL A 17 1.07 -25.87 -19.63
CA VAL A 17 -0.07 -24.96 -19.59
C VAL A 17 -0.66 -24.87 -18.18
N LEU A 18 -0.81 -26.00 -17.47
CA LEU A 18 -1.28 -26.00 -16.08
C LEU A 18 -0.33 -25.24 -15.15
N LEU A 19 0.99 -25.39 -15.32
CA LEU A 19 1.98 -24.64 -14.54
C LEU A 19 1.92 -23.13 -14.84
N LEU A 20 1.70 -22.74 -16.09
CA LEU A 20 1.53 -21.33 -16.45
C LEU A 20 0.26 -20.74 -15.85
N ILE A 21 -0.86 -21.46 -15.89
CA ILE A 21 -2.12 -21.03 -15.26
C ILE A 21 -1.94 -20.89 -13.75
N ALA A 22 -1.31 -21.88 -13.09
CA ALA A 22 -1.01 -21.83 -11.67
C ALA A 22 -0.09 -20.64 -11.33
N GLY A 23 0.96 -20.42 -12.12
CA GLY A 23 1.87 -19.29 -11.96
C GLY A 23 1.16 -17.93 -12.10
N ALA A 24 0.31 -17.78 -13.12
CA ALA A 24 -0.50 -16.58 -13.30
C ALA A 24 -1.46 -16.36 -12.11
N GLY A 25 -2.07 -17.43 -11.58
CA GLY A 25 -2.90 -17.37 -10.38
C GLY A 25 -2.13 -16.88 -9.15
N VAL A 26 -0.91 -17.37 -8.93
CA VAL A 26 -0.04 -16.91 -7.84
C VAL A 26 0.32 -15.43 -8.00
N LEU A 27 0.69 -15.00 -9.20
CA LEU A 27 1.01 -13.60 -9.48
C LEU A 27 -0.20 -12.68 -9.27
N TYR A 28 -1.39 -13.12 -9.67
CA TYR A 28 -2.63 -12.38 -9.44
C TYR A 28 -2.90 -12.20 -7.94
N LEU A 29 -2.78 -13.29 -7.15
CA LEU A 29 -2.96 -13.23 -5.71
C LEU A 29 -1.91 -12.32 -5.03
N ASP A 30 -0.64 -12.39 -5.45
CA ASP A 30 0.37 -11.49 -4.92
C ASP A 30 0.02 -10.03 -5.22
N ALA A 31 -0.38 -9.72 -6.45
CA ALA A 31 -0.70 -8.36 -6.88
C ALA A 31 -1.92 -7.76 -6.16
N THR A 32 -2.96 -8.54 -5.87
CA THR A 32 -4.22 -8.02 -5.31
C THR A 32 -4.30 -8.14 -3.78
N GLU A 33 -3.72 -9.19 -3.20
CA GLU A 33 -3.89 -9.50 -1.78
C GLU A 33 -2.65 -9.28 -0.94
N ILE A 34 -1.46 -9.48 -1.48
CA ILE A 34 -0.22 -9.45 -0.71
C ILE A 34 0.49 -8.11 -0.87
N ALA A 35 0.73 -7.68 -2.11
CA ALA A 35 1.44 -6.46 -2.43
C ALA A 35 0.84 -5.21 -1.78
N PRO A 36 -0.48 -4.98 -1.81
CA PRO A 36 -1.05 -3.78 -1.19
C PRO A 36 -0.96 -3.77 0.34
N LYS A 37 -0.89 -4.95 0.98
CA LYS A 37 -0.73 -5.07 2.44
C LYS A 37 0.73 -4.87 2.89
N ARG A 38 1.70 -4.91 1.96
CA ARG A 38 3.14 -4.72 2.23
C ARG A 38 3.53 -3.25 2.36
N VAL A 39 2.81 -2.48 3.18
CA VAL A 39 3.24 -1.14 3.58
C VAL A 39 4.51 -1.27 4.45
N ARG A 40 5.59 -0.58 4.06
CA ARG A 40 6.89 -0.60 4.76
C ARG A 40 7.27 0.81 5.18
N ILE A 41 7.74 0.95 6.41
CA ILE A 41 8.34 2.20 6.90
C ILE A 41 9.76 2.28 6.35
N ARG A 42 10.07 3.38 5.66
CA ARG A 42 11.43 3.71 5.22
C ARG A 42 11.88 4.95 5.98
N THR A 43 12.98 4.82 6.71
CA THR A 43 13.56 5.92 7.49
C THR A 43 14.86 6.38 6.84
N GLU A 44 14.96 7.68 6.59
CA GLU A 44 16.16 8.31 6.03
C GLU A 44 16.57 9.49 6.90
N THR A 45 17.83 9.53 7.31
CA THR A 45 18.36 10.62 8.14
C THR A 45 19.01 11.67 7.26
N ILE A 46 18.44 12.87 7.24
CA ILE A 46 18.98 14.01 6.51
C ILE A 46 19.89 14.83 7.42
N ARG A 47 21.10 15.16 6.95
CA ARG A 47 22.06 16.02 7.65
C ARG A 47 22.57 17.10 6.70
N SER A 48 22.62 18.35 7.18
CA SER A 48 23.13 19.48 6.41
C SER A 48 23.53 20.60 7.36
N GLU A 49 24.58 21.35 7.02
CA GLU A 49 24.96 22.58 7.72
C GLU A 49 23.86 23.67 7.65
N LYS A 50 22.93 23.54 6.70
CA LYS A 50 21.77 24.43 6.56
C LYS A 50 20.61 24.08 7.50
N ILE A 51 20.66 22.92 8.16
CA ILE A 51 19.63 22.49 9.11
C ILE A 51 20.10 22.89 10.51
N PRO A 52 19.36 23.74 11.25
CA PRO A 52 19.72 24.14 12.60
C PRO A 52 19.84 22.94 13.55
N GLU A 53 20.78 23.00 14.49
CA GLU A 53 20.95 21.97 15.52
C GLU A 53 19.69 21.77 16.38
N ALA A 54 18.86 22.81 16.52
CA ALA A 54 17.56 22.74 17.19
C ALA A 54 16.57 21.76 16.53
N LEU A 55 16.79 21.36 15.27
CA LEU A 55 16.01 20.33 14.57
C LEU A 55 16.66 18.94 14.63
N SER A 56 17.70 18.77 15.44
CA SER A 56 18.31 17.45 15.65
C SER A 56 17.30 16.49 16.26
N GLY A 57 17.11 15.33 15.62
CA GLY A 57 16.12 14.35 16.04
C GLY A 57 14.68 14.64 15.62
N PHE A 58 14.43 15.75 14.92
CA PHE A 58 13.11 16.08 14.37
C PHE A 58 12.67 15.05 13.33
N GLN A 59 11.44 14.54 13.48
CA GLN A 59 10.89 13.51 12.62
C GLN A 59 9.72 14.01 11.79
N ILE A 60 9.84 13.84 10.48
CA ILE A 60 8.76 14.09 9.52
C ILE A 60 8.36 12.74 8.94
N LEU A 61 7.08 12.40 9.05
CA LEU A 61 6.48 11.30 8.32
C LEU A 61 5.76 11.84 7.09
N PHE A 62 6.02 11.23 5.94
CA PHE A 62 5.33 11.53 4.68
C PHE A 62 4.65 10.27 4.16
N PHE A 63 3.39 10.40 3.74
CA PHE A 63 2.67 9.36 3.03
C PHE A 63 1.72 9.98 1.98
N SER A 64 1.43 9.22 0.93
CA SER A 64 0.60 9.64 -0.19
C SER A 64 -0.06 8.43 -0.85
N ASP A 65 -0.93 8.66 -1.84
CA ASP A 65 -1.45 7.63 -2.73
C ASP A 65 -2.11 6.46 -1.96
N VAL A 66 -2.96 6.80 -0.99
CA VAL A 66 -3.70 5.80 -0.21
C VAL A 66 -4.74 5.10 -1.08
N HIS A 67 -5.42 5.83 -1.97
CA HIS A 67 -6.48 5.28 -2.84
C HIS A 67 -7.51 4.42 -2.07
N TYR A 68 -8.06 4.98 -0.98
CA TYR A 68 -9.14 4.37 -0.20
C TYR A 68 -10.40 4.18 -1.06
N ASN A 69 -11.15 3.11 -0.78
CA ASN A 69 -12.26 2.56 -1.58
C ASN A 69 -11.88 1.86 -2.90
N ALA A 70 -10.60 1.58 -3.14
CA ALA A 70 -10.16 0.65 -4.19
C ALA A 70 -9.49 -0.59 -3.60
N PHE A 71 -8.16 -0.62 -3.60
CA PHE A 71 -7.37 -1.70 -3.01
C PHE A 71 -7.13 -1.49 -1.50
N VAL A 72 -7.53 -0.35 -0.94
CA VAL A 72 -7.47 -0.06 0.48
C VAL A 72 -8.88 -0.05 1.04
N ASP A 73 -9.20 -1.13 1.75
CA ASP A 73 -10.41 -1.27 2.57
C ASP A 73 -10.17 -0.71 3.99
N ASP A 74 -11.23 -0.68 4.80
CA ASP A 74 -11.19 -0.19 6.19
C ASP A 74 -10.09 -0.86 7.01
N SER A 75 -9.92 -2.18 6.88
CA SER A 75 -8.92 -2.92 7.64
C SER A 75 -7.49 -2.54 7.25
N ARG A 76 -7.27 -2.27 5.96
CA ARG A 76 -5.97 -1.82 5.43
C ARG A 76 -5.70 -0.37 5.82
N LEU A 77 -6.72 0.48 5.84
CA LEU A 77 -6.61 1.85 6.33
C LEU A 77 -6.23 1.87 7.81
N GLU A 78 -6.92 1.08 8.65
CA GLU A 78 -6.59 0.94 10.07
C GLU A 78 -5.14 0.48 10.28
N ALA A 79 -4.69 -0.55 9.56
CA ALA A 79 -3.32 -1.03 9.65
C ALA A 79 -2.28 0.02 9.18
N LEU A 80 -2.64 0.89 8.23
CA LEU A 80 -1.80 2.02 7.83
C LEU A 80 -1.72 3.05 8.96
N ILE A 81 -2.85 3.43 9.56
CA ILE A 81 -2.90 4.39 10.69
C ILE A 81 -2.06 3.89 11.87
N GLU A 82 -2.20 2.62 12.26
CA GLU A 82 -1.41 2.03 13.33
C GLU A 82 0.09 2.08 13.04
N LYS A 83 0.49 1.77 11.79
CA LYS A 83 1.90 1.87 11.37
C LYS A 83 2.40 3.30 11.44
N ILE A 84 1.62 4.28 10.97
CA ILE A 84 2.00 5.69 11.01
C ILE A 84 2.14 6.17 12.47
N ASP A 85 1.16 5.89 13.34
CA ASP A 85 1.20 6.31 14.74
C ASP A 85 2.38 5.66 15.49
N SER A 86 2.76 4.42 15.13
CA SER A 86 3.91 3.73 15.73
C SER A 86 5.26 4.39 15.48
N VAL A 87 5.37 5.27 14.47
CA VAL A 87 6.61 6.01 14.19
C VAL A 87 6.82 7.12 15.22
N GLY A 88 5.75 7.72 15.75
CA GLY A 88 5.85 8.82 16.73
C GLY A 88 6.43 10.10 16.14
N ALA A 89 6.08 10.45 14.90
CA ALA A 89 6.62 11.62 14.21
C ALA A 89 6.11 12.95 14.80
N ASP A 90 6.94 14.00 14.69
CA ASP A 90 6.57 15.34 15.14
C ASP A 90 5.57 16.01 14.20
N VAL A 91 5.74 15.77 12.90
CA VAL A 91 4.90 16.27 11.81
C VAL A 91 4.53 15.12 10.87
N ILE A 92 3.27 15.10 10.42
CA ILE A 92 2.78 14.21 9.37
C ILE A 92 2.40 15.05 8.14
N LEU A 93 2.93 14.67 6.98
CA LEU A 93 2.66 15.29 5.68
C LEU A 93 1.85 14.33 4.78
N PHE A 94 0.77 14.85 4.22
CA PHE A 94 -0.16 14.17 3.33
C PHE A 94 0.15 14.58 1.88
N GLY A 95 0.68 13.66 1.09
CA GLY A 95 1.07 13.94 -0.30
C GLY A 95 -0.07 13.94 -1.32
N GLY A 96 -1.30 13.61 -0.91
CA GLY A 96 -2.47 13.56 -1.78
C GLY A 96 -2.98 12.15 -2.07
N ASP A 97 -3.96 12.06 -2.96
CA ASP A 97 -4.59 10.82 -3.45
C ASP A 97 -5.11 9.89 -2.33
N LEU A 98 -5.91 10.49 -1.45
CA LEU A 98 -6.56 9.79 -0.35
C LEU A 98 -7.66 8.81 -0.82
N PHE A 99 -8.52 9.25 -1.73
CA PHE A 99 -9.61 8.46 -2.30
C PHE A 99 -9.28 8.02 -3.71
N ASP A 100 -9.75 6.83 -4.09
CA ASP A 100 -9.60 6.36 -5.46
C ASP A 100 -10.55 7.05 -6.44
N HIS A 101 -9.99 7.58 -7.54
CA HIS A 101 -10.73 8.24 -8.63
C HIS A 101 -11.93 9.13 -8.20
N PRO A 102 -11.76 10.09 -7.27
CA PRO A 102 -12.87 10.90 -6.75
C PRO A 102 -13.53 11.79 -7.82
N ALA A 103 -12.82 12.02 -8.94
CA ALA A 103 -13.37 12.70 -10.11
C ALA A 103 -14.44 11.87 -10.85
N ASN A 104 -14.35 10.54 -10.78
CA ASN A 104 -15.31 9.63 -11.39
C ASN A 104 -16.44 9.29 -10.42
N GLN A 105 -16.09 9.04 -9.16
CA GLN A 105 -17.02 8.70 -8.10
C GLN A 105 -16.54 9.34 -6.80
N TRP A 106 -17.25 10.38 -6.37
CA TRP A 106 -16.98 11.01 -5.08
C TRP A 106 -17.30 10.03 -3.94
N PRO A 107 -16.49 9.97 -2.87
CA PRO A 107 -16.77 9.13 -1.71
C PRO A 107 -18.11 9.51 -1.06
N ASP A 108 -18.86 8.50 -0.62
CA ASP A 108 -20.07 8.71 0.15
C ASP A 108 -19.77 9.15 1.59
N ASP A 109 -20.83 9.51 2.33
CA ASP A 109 -20.71 10.00 3.70
C ASP A 109 -20.04 8.98 4.64
N GLN A 110 -20.33 7.69 4.45
CA GLN A 110 -19.72 6.63 5.24
C GLN A 110 -18.21 6.56 5.03
N ALA A 111 -17.76 6.56 3.77
CA ALA A 111 -16.35 6.57 3.44
C ALA A 111 -15.64 7.82 3.96
N MET A 112 -16.31 8.98 3.89
CA MET A 112 -15.81 10.25 4.42
C MET A 112 -15.61 10.17 5.94
N ASP A 113 -16.60 9.65 6.66
CA ASP A 113 -16.58 9.54 8.12
C ASP A 113 -15.54 8.53 8.59
N THR A 114 -15.48 7.33 7.99
CA THR A 114 -14.45 6.33 8.28
C THR A 114 -13.05 6.92 8.11
N THR A 115 -12.81 7.61 7.00
CA THR A 115 -11.48 8.18 6.71
C THR A 115 -11.16 9.34 7.65
N ARG A 116 -12.12 10.22 7.95
CA ARG A 116 -11.95 11.31 8.91
C ARG A 116 -11.60 10.76 10.29
N ASP A 117 -12.33 9.77 10.77
CA ASP A 117 -12.13 9.17 12.09
C ASP A 117 -10.76 8.50 12.17
N ALA A 118 -10.37 7.73 11.15
CA ALA A 118 -9.07 7.09 11.06
C ALA A 118 -7.91 8.10 11.10
N LEU A 119 -7.94 9.12 10.25
CA LEU A 119 -6.92 10.16 10.18
C LEU A 119 -6.89 11.07 11.42
N SER A 120 -8.02 11.27 12.10
CA SER A 120 -8.09 12.12 13.29
C SER A 120 -7.25 11.56 14.45
N ARG A 121 -7.13 10.22 14.54
CA ARG A 121 -6.39 9.50 15.59
C ARG A 121 -4.88 9.65 15.49
N LEU A 122 -4.36 10.01 14.32
CA LEU A 122 -2.93 10.25 14.13
C LEU A 122 -2.44 11.39 15.04
N LYS A 123 -1.36 11.12 15.77
CA LYS A 123 -0.71 12.08 16.66
C LYS A 123 0.53 12.66 15.99
N ALA A 124 0.58 13.98 15.92
CA ALA A 124 1.73 14.74 15.44
C ALA A 124 1.75 16.07 16.21
N PRO A 125 2.57 16.20 17.27
CA PRO A 125 2.55 17.35 18.19
C PRO A 125 2.69 18.72 17.50
N LEU A 126 3.34 18.77 16.33
CA LEU A 126 3.59 20.00 15.60
C LEU A 126 2.70 20.16 14.36
N GLY A 127 1.85 19.17 14.05
CA GLY A 127 0.79 19.31 13.06
C GLY A 127 0.72 18.21 12.01
N LYS A 128 -0.38 18.28 11.26
CA LYS A 128 -0.80 17.38 10.18
C LYS A 128 -1.13 18.26 8.97
N PHE A 129 -0.43 18.08 7.85
CA PHE A 129 -0.49 18.99 6.69
C PHE A 129 -0.75 18.29 5.38
#